data_AF-A0A4Z2CXB2-F1
#
_entry.id   AF-A0A4Z2CXB2-F1
#
_cell.length_a   1.000
_cell.length_b   1.000
_cell.length_c   1.000
_cell.angle_alpha   90.00
_cell.angle_beta   90.00
_cell.angle_gamma   90.00
#
_symmetry.space_group_name_H-M   'P 1'
#
loop_
_entity.id
_entity.type
_entity.pdbx_description
1 polymer ?
#
loop_
_entity_poly.entity_id
_entity_poly.type
_entity_poly.pdbx_seq_one_letter_code
_entity_poly.pdbx_strand_id
1 'polypeptide(L)'
;MDVDKALMEKLEKLKGMSDQVRIGGKGTARRKKKVVHKNAAADDKKLQSSLKKLNLNTIPTIEEVNMYKPDGTIIHFKNPKVQASPQANVFAVSGQAECKAINDLLPGVLNQLESAKLRLSKMNG
;
A
#
# COMPACT_ATOMS: atom_id res chain seq x y z
N MET A 1 -12.62 66.88 -6.78
CA MET A 1 -13.86 66.07 -6.86
C MET A 1 -13.61 64.76 -7.61
N ASP A 2 -12.36 64.27 -7.63
CA ASP A 2 -11.92 63.22 -8.55
C ASP A 2 -11.78 61.85 -7.87
N VAL A 3 -11.73 61.84 -6.54
CA VAL A 3 -11.63 60.63 -5.71
C VAL A 3 -12.94 59.85 -5.70
N ASP A 4 -14.09 60.53 -5.67
CA ASP A 4 -15.41 59.89 -5.69
C ASP A 4 -15.70 59.21 -7.03
N LYS A 5 -15.22 59.79 -8.13
CA LYS A 5 -15.38 59.23 -9.47
C LYS A 5 -14.61 57.92 -9.64
N ALA A 6 -13.39 57.86 -9.14
CA ALA A 6 -12.57 56.64 -9.16
C ALA A 6 -13.14 55.54 -8.25
N LEU A 7 -13.73 55.91 -7.11
CA LEU A 7 -14.39 54.96 -6.20
C LEU A 7 -15.63 54.33 -6.86
N MET A 8 -16.42 55.14 -7.56
CA MET A 8 -17.62 54.68 -8.29
C MET A 8 -17.26 53.74 -9.44
N GLU A 9 -16.23 54.06 -10.23
CA GLU A 9 -15.79 53.20 -11.33
C GLU A 9 -15.24 51.85 -10.82
N LYS A 10 -14.56 51.86 -9.67
CA LYS A 10 -14.08 50.64 -9.01
C LYS A 10 -15.24 49.78 -8.51
N LEU A 11 -16.28 50.39 -7.94
CA LEU A 11 -17.49 49.70 -7.50
C LEU A 11 -18.27 49.09 -8.66
N GLU A 12 -18.35 49.77 -9.81
CA GLU A 12 -18.98 49.24 -11.02
C GLU A 12 -18.21 48.04 -11.60
N LYS A 13 -16.87 48.12 -11.64
CA LYS A 13 -16.01 46.98 -12.03
C LYS A 13 -16.19 45.78 -11.08
N LEU A 14 -16.26 46.03 -9.77
CA LEU A 14 -16.50 44.97 -8.77
C LEU A 14 -17.89 44.34 -8.91
N LYS A 15 -18.93 45.11 -9.24
CA LYS A 15 -20.28 44.58 -9.49
C LYS A 15 -20.31 43.68 -10.74
N GLY A 16 -19.66 44.10 -11.83
CA GLY A 16 -19.56 43.32 -13.07
C GLY A 16 -18.82 41.98 -12.90
N MET A 17 -17.85 41.92 -11.98
CA MET A 17 -17.09 40.69 -11.70
C MET A 17 -17.82 39.71 -10.76
N SER A 18 -18.87 40.15 -10.06
CA SER A 18 -19.56 39.33 -9.07
C SER A 18 -20.29 38.11 -9.64
N ASP A 19 -20.81 38.20 -10.88
CA ASP A 19 -21.46 37.07 -11.55
C ASP A 19 -20.47 36.00 -12.03
N GLN A 20 -19.22 36.40 -12.30
CA GLN A 20 -18.16 35.50 -12.75
C GLN A 20 -17.48 34.76 -11.59
N VAL A 21 -17.50 35.33 -10.38
CA VAL A 21 -16.95 34.73 -9.15
C VAL A 21 -17.99 33.86 -8.42
N ARG A 22 -19.15 33.58 -9.01
CA ARG A 22 -20.18 32.71 -8.41
C ARG A 22 -19.69 31.24 -8.35
N ILE A 23 -19.05 30.87 -7.24
CA ILE A 23 -18.66 29.50 -6.88
C ILE A 23 -19.92 28.74 -6.44
N GLY A 24 -20.71 28.29 -7.41
CA GLY A 24 -21.86 27.42 -7.17
C GLY A 24 -23.21 28.14 -7.04
N GLY A 25 -24.21 27.55 -7.70
CA GLY A 25 -25.58 28.02 -7.79
C GLY A 25 -26.39 27.15 -8.75
N LYS A 26 -27.72 27.28 -8.74
CA LYS A 26 -28.63 26.55 -9.64
C LYS A 26 -28.28 26.89 -11.10
N GLY A 27 -27.84 25.90 -11.88
CA GLY A 27 -27.40 26.07 -13.27
C GLY A 27 -25.88 26.18 -13.49
N THR A 28 -25.07 26.29 -12.43
CA THR A 28 -23.59 26.23 -12.57
C THR A 28 -23.13 24.79 -12.84
N ALA A 29 -22.06 24.62 -13.63
CA ALA A 29 -21.54 23.30 -13.99
C ALA A 29 -21.06 22.54 -12.74
N ARG A 30 -21.90 21.60 -12.27
CA ARG A 30 -21.58 20.78 -11.10
C ARG A 30 -20.49 19.77 -11.49
N ARG A 31 -19.30 19.90 -10.91
CA ARG A 31 -18.23 18.91 -11.11
C ARG A 31 -18.73 17.55 -10.64
N LYS A 32 -18.80 16.56 -11.54
CA LYS A 32 -19.14 15.18 -11.14
C LYS A 32 -18.03 14.65 -10.21
N LYS A 33 -18.37 14.41 -8.95
CA LYS A 33 -17.49 13.67 -8.02
C LYS A 33 -17.45 12.22 -8.50
N LYS A 34 -16.30 11.78 -9.03
CA LYS A 34 -16.05 10.36 -9.27
C LYS A 34 -15.83 9.69 -7.91
N VAL A 35 -16.85 9.01 -7.40
CA VAL A 35 -16.72 8.15 -6.24
C VAL A 35 -16.10 6.83 -6.72
N VAL A 36 -14.87 6.57 -6.32
CA VAL A 36 -14.19 5.31 -6.64
C VAL A 36 -14.52 4.33 -5.51
N HIS A 37 -15.36 3.35 -5.82
CA HIS A 37 -15.59 2.22 -4.92
C HIS A 37 -14.43 1.23 -5.07
N LYS A 38 -13.61 1.11 -4.01
CA LYS A 38 -12.59 0.07 -3.92
C LYS A 38 -13.28 -1.24 -3.54
N ASN A 39 -13.16 -2.26 -4.37
CA ASN A 39 -13.70 -3.59 -4.09
C ASN A 39 -12.51 -4.55 -3.88
N ALA A 40 -12.26 -4.90 -2.62
CA ALA A 40 -11.16 -5.77 -2.23
C ALA A 40 -11.17 -7.13 -2.96
N ALA A 41 -12.36 -7.69 -3.23
CA ALA A 41 -12.48 -8.98 -3.90
C ALA A 41 -12.05 -8.92 -5.38
N ALA A 42 -12.34 -7.81 -6.06
CA ALA A 42 -11.92 -7.61 -7.45
C ALA A 42 -10.40 -7.42 -7.56
N ASP A 43 -9.81 -6.74 -6.57
CA ASP A 43 -8.37 -6.51 -6.52
C ASP A 43 -7.59 -7.80 -6.18
N ASP A 44 -8.07 -8.64 -5.26
CA ASP A 44 -7.46 -9.94 -4.97
C ASP A 44 -7.45 -10.86 -6.21
N LYS A 45 -8.55 -10.90 -6.98
CA LYS A 45 -8.60 -11.68 -8.23
C LYS A 45 -7.55 -11.20 -9.24
N LYS A 46 -7.35 -9.89 -9.36
CA LYS A 46 -6.30 -9.32 -10.23
C LYS A 46 -4.91 -9.66 -9.74
N LEU A 47 -4.67 -9.59 -8.42
CA LEU A 47 -3.40 -9.98 -7.82
C LEU A 47 -3.08 -11.45 -8.11
N GLN A 48 -4.03 -12.36 -7.85
CA GLN A 48 -3.86 -13.79 -8.16
C GLN A 48 -3.58 -14.03 -9.65
N SER A 49 -4.21 -13.26 -10.54
CA SER A 49 -3.97 -13.33 -11.99
C SER A 49 -2.54 -12.90 -12.35
N SER A 50 -2.03 -11.84 -11.71
CA SER A 50 -0.65 -11.37 -11.91
C SER A 50 0.38 -12.36 -11.37
N LEU A 51 0.16 -12.95 -10.19
CA LEU A 51 1.07 -13.94 -9.61
C LEU A 51 1.16 -15.20 -10.48
N LYS A 52 0.03 -15.66 -11.04
CA LYS A 52 0.01 -16.78 -11.99
C LYS A 52 0.84 -16.50 -13.26
N LYS A 53 0.82 -15.27 -13.78
CA LYS A 53 1.63 -14.88 -14.96
C LYS A 53 3.13 -14.95 -14.70
N LEU A 54 3.55 -14.81 -13.44
CA LEU A 54 4.95 -14.96 -13.01
C LEU A 54 5.30 -16.42 -12.67
N ASN A 55 4.42 -17.38 -13.00
CA ASN A 55 4.58 -18.81 -12.72
C ASN A 55 4.80 -19.12 -11.23
N LEU A 56 4.18 -18.34 -10.35
CA LEU A 56 4.15 -18.64 -8.92
C LEU A 56 3.21 -19.82 -8.65
N ASN A 57 3.75 -20.89 -8.06
CA ASN A 57 3.00 -22.07 -7.65
C ASN A 57 2.71 -22.02 -6.15
N THR A 58 1.53 -22.47 -5.74
CA THR A 58 1.18 -22.51 -4.31
C THR A 58 1.92 -23.67 -3.65
N ILE A 59 2.62 -23.38 -2.55
CA ILE A 59 3.25 -24.42 -1.71
C ILE A 59 2.21 -24.89 -0.69
N PRO A 60 1.88 -26.20 -0.64
CA PRO A 60 0.95 -26.71 0.35
C PRO A 60 1.55 -26.70 1.76
N THR A 61 0.69 -26.69 2.77
CA THR A 61 1.03 -27.01 4.17
C THR A 61 2.23 -26.24 4.73
N ILE A 62 2.18 -24.91 4.68
CA ILE A 62 3.15 -24.07 5.38
C ILE A 62 2.67 -23.79 6.81
N GLU A 63 3.50 -24.13 7.78
CA GLU A 63 3.23 -23.88 9.20
C GLU A 63 3.56 -22.45 9.58
N GLU A 64 4.70 -21.94 9.13
CA GLU A 64 5.15 -20.59 9.45
C GLU A 64 6.10 -19.99 8.41
N VAL A 65 6.10 -18.65 8.35
CA VAL A 65 7.13 -17.87 7.65
C VAL A 65 7.66 -16.81 8.61
N ASN A 66 8.98 -16.76 8.75
CA ASN A 66 9.68 -15.80 9.60
C ASN A 66 10.54 -14.89 8.73
N MET A 67 10.29 -13.58 8.81
CA MET A 67 11.14 -12.56 8.18
C MET A 67 11.94 -11.82 9.24
N TYR A 68 13.24 -12.08 9.30
CA TYR A 68 14.16 -11.44 10.24
C TYR A 68 14.53 -10.05 9.75
N LYS A 69 14.36 -9.05 10.61
CA LYS A 69 14.76 -7.68 10.35
C LYS A 69 16.10 -7.38 11.04
N PRO A 70 16.86 -6.40 10.52
CA PRO A 70 18.13 -5.98 11.13
C PRO A 70 17.96 -5.30 12.49
N ASP A 71 16.76 -4.83 12.84
CA ASP A 71 16.43 -4.20 14.12
C ASP A 71 16.22 -5.19 15.27
N GLY A 72 16.35 -6.51 15.01
CA GLY A 72 16.14 -7.56 16.01
C GLY A 72 14.68 -8.00 16.17
N THR A 73 13.76 -7.48 15.35
CA THR A 73 12.37 -7.92 15.31
C THR A 73 12.12 -8.93 14.18
N ILE A 74 11.04 -9.69 14.30
CA ILE A 74 10.62 -10.70 13.33
C ILE A 74 9.20 -10.37 12.87
N ILE A 75 8.96 -10.40 11.55
CA ILE A 75 7.60 -10.53 11.02
C ILE A 75 7.28 -12.02 10.95
N HIS A 76 6.40 -12.46 11.84
CA HIS A 76 5.96 -13.84 11.95
C HIS A 76 4.59 -14.00 11.28
N PHE A 77 4.49 -15.01 10.43
CA PHE A 77 3.23 -15.46 9.85
C PHE A 77 2.94 -16.88 10.32
N LYS A 78 1.79 -17.08 10.97
CA LYS A 78 1.30 -18.41 11.34
C LYS A 78 0.34 -18.91 10.26
N ASN A 79 0.59 -20.13 9.78
CA ASN A 79 -0.15 -20.80 8.71
C ASN A 79 -0.44 -19.91 7.46
N PRO A 80 0.58 -19.25 6.88
CA PRO A 80 0.37 -18.40 5.71
C PRO A 80 0.07 -19.19 4.44
N LYS A 81 -0.60 -18.53 3.49
CA LYS A 81 -0.63 -18.97 2.09
C LYS A 81 0.63 -18.50 1.40
N VAL A 82 1.45 -19.44 0.92
CA VAL A 82 2.69 -19.13 0.21
C VAL A 82 2.59 -19.57 -1.24
N GLN A 83 2.99 -18.68 -2.14
CA GLN A 83 3.23 -18.99 -3.54
C GLN A 83 4.69 -18.71 -3.86
N ALA A 84 5.33 -19.58 -4.61
CA ALA A 84 6.74 -19.44 -4.93
C ALA A 84 7.03 -19.83 -6.37
N SER A 85 8.03 -19.16 -6.93
CA SER A 85 8.72 -19.59 -8.15
C SER A 85 10.20 -19.76 -7.79
N PRO A 86 10.64 -20.99 -7.46
CA PRO A 86 12.04 -21.25 -7.10
C PRO A 86 13.01 -20.88 -8.24
N GLN A 87 12.58 -21.03 -9.49
CA GLN A 87 13.38 -20.66 -10.66
C GLN A 87 13.62 -19.15 -10.74
N ALA A 88 12.65 -18.33 -10.34
CA ALA A 88 12.75 -16.88 -10.35
C ALA A 88 13.20 -16.28 -9.01
N ASN A 89 13.42 -17.11 -7.99
CA ASN A 89 13.68 -16.69 -6.60
C ASN A 89 12.61 -15.72 -6.05
N VAL A 90 11.34 -15.89 -6.46
CA VAL A 90 10.23 -15.04 -6.00
C VAL A 90 9.33 -15.82 -5.06
N PHE A 91 9.01 -15.21 -3.92
CA PHE A 91 8.05 -15.72 -2.94
C PHE A 91 6.98 -14.66 -2.66
N ALA A 92 5.71 -15.07 -2.72
CA ALA A 92 4.56 -14.28 -2.32
C ALA A 92 3.94 -14.93 -1.07
N VAL A 93 3.98 -14.20 0.04
CA VAL A 93 3.46 -14.66 1.34
C VAL A 93 2.21 -13.83 1.66
N SER A 94 1.12 -14.51 1.96
CA SER A 94 -0.16 -13.87 2.29
C SER A 94 -0.74 -14.50 3.56
N GLY A 95 -1.03 -13.67 4.55
CA GLY A 95 -1.55 -14.12 5.84
C GLY A 95 -1.51 -12.99 6.86
N GLN A 96 -1.97 -13.29 8.08
CA GLN A 96 -1.84 -12.38 9.20
C GLN A 96 -0.37 -12.28 9.62
N ALA A 97 0.15 -11.07 9.63
CA ALA A 97 1.51 -10.76 10.06
C ALA A 97 1.50 -10.25 11.50
N GLU A 98 2.38 -10.80 12.33
CA GLU A 98 2.64 -10.34 13.69
C GLU A 98 4.09 -9.87 13.79
N CYS A 99 4.31 -8.67 14.29
CA CYS A 99 5.66 -8.19 14.60
C CYS A 99 6.00 -8.58 16.05
N LYS A 100 7.01 -9.44 16.23
CA LYS A 100 7.45 -9.94 17.54
C LYS A 100 8.93 -9.64 17.77
N ALA A 101 9.33 -9.54 19.04
CA ALA A 101 10.75 -9.55 19.37
C ALA A 101 11.30 -10.97 19.22
N ILE A 102 12.58 -11.11 18.84
CA ILE A 102 13.20 -12.42 18.70
C ILE A 102 13.16 -13.25 19.99
N ASN A 103 13.26 -12.55 21.13
CA ASN A 103 13.25 -13.17 22.46
C ASN A 103 11.93 -13.85 22.79
N ASP A 104 10.80 -13.35 22.26
CA ASP A 104 9.46 -13.90 22.53
C ASP A 104 9.22 -15.25 21.83
N LEU A 105 10.08 -15.59 20.87
CA LEU A 105 10.00 -16.81 20.06
C LEU A 105 11.13 -17.81 20.38
N LEU A 106 11.92 -17.54 21.42
CA LEU A 106 12.91 -18.48 21.94
C LEU A 106 12.24 -19.55 22.82
N PRO A 107 12.73 -20.81 22.80
CA PRO A 107 13.88 -21.29 22.04
C PRO A 107 13.57 -21.76 20.61
N GLY A 108 12.29 -21.81 20.21
CA GLY A 108 11.85 -22.47 18.95
C GLY A 108 12.51 -21.92 17.68
N VAL A 109 12.85 -20.64 17.66
CA VAL A 109 13.44 -19.97 16.49
C VAL A 109 14.97 -20.09 16.41
N LEU A 110 15.64 -20.60 17.46
CA LEU A 110 17.11 -20.63 17.54
C LEU A 110 17.74 -21.44 16.39
N ASN A 111 17.25 -22.66 16.16
CA ASN A 111 17.74 -23.55 15.11
C ASN A 111 17.58 -22.94 13.70
N GLN A 112 16.49 -22.19 13.49
CA GLN A 112 16.22 -21.53 12.22
C GLN A 112 17.17 -20.34 11.99
N LEU A 113 17.43 -19.56 13.03
CA LEU A 113 18.34 -18.43 12.98
C LEU A 113 19.78 -18.87 12.66
N GLU A 114 20.26 -19.94 13.30
CA GLU A 114 21.58 -20.51 13.02
C GLU A 114 21.69 -20.98 11.57
N SER A 115 20.68 -21.71 11.10
CA SER A 115 20.60 -22.17 9.72
C SER A 115 20.55 -21.01 8.72
N ALA A 116 19.84 -19.92 9.05
CA ALA A 116 19.75 -18.73 8.21
C ALA A 116 21.08 -17.98 8.15
N LYS A 117 21.76 -17.79 9.29
CA LYS A 117 23.10 -17.18 9.35
C LYS A 117 24.11 -17.96 8.51
N LEU A 118 24.10 -19.29 8.60
CA LEU A 118 24.99 -20.14 7.81
C LEU A 118 24.72 -19.98 6.30
N ARG A 119 23.45 -19.97 5.88
CA ARG A 119 23.10 -19.75 4.46
C ARG A 119 23.57 -18.38 3.97
N LEU A 120 23.38 -17.32 4.75
CA LEU A 120 23.82 -15.98 4.39
C LEU A 120 25.34 -15.90 4.23
N SER A 121 26.10 -16.56 5.11
CA SER A 121 27.57 -16.60 5.01
C SER A 121 28.05 -17.26 3.72
N LYS A 122 27.32 -18.27 3.21
CA LYS A 122 27.64 -18.99 1.97
C LYS A 122 27.24 -18.24 0.69
N MET A 123 26.42 -17.20 0.78
CA MET A 123 26.00 -16.39 -0.36
C MET A 123 26.94 -15.22 -0.64
N ASN A 124 27.82 -14.88 0.32
CA ASN A 124 28.77 -13.77 0.24
C ASN A 124 30.22 -14.23 0.01
N GLY A 125 30.44 -15.51 -0.30
CA GLY A 125 31.72 -16.09 -0.69
C GLY A 125 31.60 -16.72 -2.07
#